data_AF-A0AAC8YI64-F1
#
_entry.id   AF-A0AAC8YI64-F1
#
_cell.length_a   1.000
_cell.length_b   1.000
_cell.length_c   1.000
_cell.angle_alpha   90.00
_cell.angle_beta   90.00
_cell.angle_gamma   90.00
#
_symmetry.space_group_name_H-M   'P 1'
#
loop_
_entity.id
_entity.type
_entity.pdbx_description
1 polymer ?
#
loop_
_entity_poly.entity_id
_entity_poly.type
_entity_poly.pdbx_seq_one_letter_code
_entity_poly.pdbx_strand_id
1 'polypeptide(L)'
;MAAATTREGYLDAVVAMCSSRLLMPVMSPGASAPEGSTQVTELGAAVLTNERGESALLCFTGIDSLQAWDARARPVPGTLDDLAATVEEAGASSLLVDVAGPVPMVIGPDLVVQLSRGRRLVRLSDGYGWLEVTPGDQV
;
A
#
# COMPACT_ATOMS: atom_id res chain seq x y z
N MET A 1 12.25 4.49 11.13
CA MET A 1 11.22 5.55 11.08
C MET A 1 10.43 5.50 12.36
N ALA A 2 10.18 6.63 13.02
CA ALA A 2 9.28 6.68 14.18
C ALA A 2 7.83 6.45 13.69
N ALA A 3 6.99 5.82 14.51
CA ALA A 3 5.55 5.80 14.26
C ALA A 3 5.07 7.24 14.03
N ALA A 4 4.42 7.48 12.89
CA ALA A 4 3.87 8.79 12.57
C ALA A 4 2.67 9.07 13.49
N THR A 5 2.95 9.49 14.73
CA THR A 5 1.94 9.86 15.73
C THR A 5 1.28 11.20 15.41
N THR A 6 1.72 11.88 14.35
CA THR A 6 1.17 13.15 13.88
C THR A 6 0.66 12.99 12.45
N ARG A 7 -0.36 13.77 12.10
CA ARG A 7 -0.88 13.86 10.74
C ARG A 7 0.21 14.25 9.73
N GLU A 8 1.11 15.14 10.13
CA GLU A 8 2.23 15.59 9.29
C GLU A 8 3.20 14.44 8.99
N GLY A 9 3.62 13.70 10.01
CA GLY A 9 4.49 12.54 9.81
C GLY A 9 3.84 11.45 8.95
N TYR A 10 2.52 11.29 9.06
CA TYR A 10 1.76 10.35 8.24
C TYR A 10 1.78 10.76 6.76
N LEU A 11 1.49 12.03 6.49
CA LEU A 11 1.50 12.55 5.12
C LEU A 11 2.92 12.59 4.54
N ASP A 12 3.93 12.92 5.34
CA ASP A 12 5.33 12.87 4.92
C ASP A 12 5.77 11.44 4.54
N ALA A 13 5.31 10.43 5.27
CA ALA A 13 5.54 9.03 4.90
C ALA A 13 4.87 8.66 3.57
N VAL A 14 3.63 9.12 3.34
CA VAL A 14 2.95 8.92 2.04
C VAL A 14 3.70 9.62 0.90
N VAL A 15 4.17 10.86 1.11
CA VAL A 15 4.99 11.60 0.14
C VAL A 15 6.26 10.83 -0.20
N ALA A 16 6.97 10.30 0.81
CA ALA A 16 8.18 9.49 0.59
C ALA A 16 7.87 8.24 -0.25
N MET A 17 6.77 7.55 0.05
CA MET A 17 6.32 6.36 -0.69
C MET A 17 5.91 6.67 -2.14
N CYS A 18 5.35 7.86 -2.43
CA CYS A 18 5.03 8.29 -3.80
C CYS A 18 6.27 8.35 -4.73
N SER A 19 7.48 8.42 -4.17
CA SER A 19 8.75 8.43 -4.91
C SER A 19 9.53 7.11 -4.82
N SER A 20 8.96 6.09 -4.18
CA SER A 20 9.61 4.80 -3.90
C SER A 20 9.00 3.66 -4.73
N ARG A 21 9.63 2.48 -4.66
CA ARG A 21 9.02 1.21 -5.07
C ARG A 21 8.65 0.42 -3.82
N LEU A 22 7.44 -0.10 -3.81
CA LEU A 22 6.93 -0.98 -2.77
C LEU A 22 6.84 -2.41 -3.33
N LEU A 23 6.69 -3.38 -2.44
CA LEU A 23 6.59 -4.78 -2.77
C LEU A 23 5.20 -5.29 -2.42
N MET A 24 4.43 -5.68 -3.43
CA MET A 24 3.21 -6.45 -3.22
C MET A 24 3.58 -7.92 -2.99
N PRO A 25 3.11 -8.55 -1.91
CA PRO A 25 3.28 -9.98 -1.72
C PRO A 25 2.35 -10.76 -2.66
N VAL A 26 2.92 -11.66 -3.45
CA VAL A 26 2.15 -12.62 -4.27
C VAL A 26 2.38 -14.04 -3.77
N MET A 27 1.29 -14.75 -3.51
CA MET A 27 1.26 -16.15 -3.08
C MET A 27 0.33 -16.99 -3.95
N SER A 28 0.41 -18.31 -3.83
CA SER A 28 -0.55 -19.20 -4.49
C SER A 28 -1.95 -19.00 -3.87
N PRO A 29 -3.01 -18.85 -4.70
CA PRO A 29 -4.38 -18.78 -4.20
C PRO A 29 -4.72 -19.97 -3.29
N GLY A 30 -5.48 -19.73 -2.22
CA GLY A 30 -5.85 -20.75 -1.25
C GLY A 30 -4.75 -21.16 -0.26
N ALA A 31 -3.55 -20.57 -0.32
CA ALA A 31 -2.58 -20.70 0.76
C ALA A 31 -3.11 -20.02 2.03
N SER A 32 -3.11 -20.72 3.17
CA SER A 32 -3.33 -20.09 4.47
C SER A 32 -2.14 -19.20 4.80
N ALA A 33 -2.40 -17.90 4.89
CA ALA A 33 -1.46 -16.94 5.44
C ALA A 33 -1.34 -17.13 6.97
N PRO A 34 -0.23 -16.69 7.59
CA PRO A 34 0.07 -16.97 8.99
C PRO A 34 -0.94 -16.36 9.97
N GLU A 35 -1.60 -15.27 9.58
CA GLU A 35 -2.71 -14.68 10.32
C GLU A 35 -4.04 -15.14 9.69
N GLY A 36 -4.92 -15.77 10.47
CA GLY A 36 -6.19 -16.34 9.98
C GLY A 36 -7.19 -15.32 9.38
N SER A 37 -6.85 -14.03 9.40
CA SER A 37 -7.53 -12.90 8.77
C SER A 37 -7.02 -12.57 7.36
N THR A 38 -5.92 -13.18 6.91
CA THR A 38 -5.31 -12.87 5.62
C THR A 38 -5.72 -13.88 4.54
N GLN A 39 -6.34 -13.36 3.48
CA GLN A 39 -6.78 -14.08 2.29
C GLN A 39 -5.82 -13.82 1.12
N VAL A 40 -5.54 -14.85 0.32
CA VAL A 40 -4.88 -14.70 -0.98
C VAL A 40 -5.95 -14.65 -2.07
N THR A 41 -5.99 -13.56 -2.83
CA THR A 41 -6.96 -13.38 -3.93
C THR A 41 -6.59 -14.24 -5.15
N GLU A 42 -7.48 -14.30 -6.14
CA GLU A 42 -7.20 -14.93 -7.45
C GLU A 42 -6.00 -14.28 -8.16
N LEU A 43 -5.72 -13.00 -7.89
CA LEU A 43 -4.54 -12.29 -8.38
C LEU A 43 -3.25 -12.73 -7.67
N GLY A 44 -3.37 -13.58 -6.65
CA GLY A 44 -2.29 -13.98 -5.74
C GLY A 44 -1.95 -12.91 -4.70
N ALA A 45 -2.65 -11.78 -4.67
CA ALA A 45 -2.41 -10.69 -3.73
C ALA A 45 -2.91 -11.04 -2.32
N ALA A 46 -2.17 -10.65 -1.28
CA ALA A 46 -2.59 -10.88 0.09
C ALA A 46 -3.40 -9.70 0.64
N VAL A 47 -4.59 -10.00 1.15
CA VAL A 47 -5.53 -9.03 1.74
C VAL A 47 -5.85 -9.45 3.16
N LEU A 48 -5.69 -8.54 4.11
CA LEU A 48 -6.03 -8.76 5.52
C LEU A 48 -7.36 -8.09 5.82
N THR A 49 -8.28 -8.85 6.43
CA THR A 49 -9.58 -8.34 6.87
C THR A 49 -9.66 -8.33 8.40
N ASN A 50 -9.98 -7.18 8.99
CA ASN A 50 -10.14 -7.08 10.44
C ASN A 50 -11.51 -7.61 10.92
N GLU A 51 -11.71 -7.68 12.24
CA GLU A 51 -12.97 -8.17 12.83
C GLU A 51 -14.21 -7.33 12.47
N ARG A 52 -14.02 -6.10 11.98
CA ARG A 52 -15.09 -5.21 11.50
C ARG A 52 -15.42 -5.43 10.03
N GLY A 53 -14.70 -6.31 9.34
CA GLY A 53 -14.86 -6.57 7.91
C GLY A 53 -14.14 -5.58 7.00
N GLU A 54 -13.25 -4.74 7.54
CA GLU A 54 -12.46 -3.80 6.73
C GLU A 54 -11.23 -4.53 6.17
N SER A 55 -11.03 -4.41 4.86
CA SER A 55 -9.98 -5.12 4.12
C SER A 55 -8.87 -4.20 3.65
N ALA A 56 -7.62 -4.63 3.85
CA ALA A 56 -6.42 -3.92 3.41
C ALA A 56 -5.54 -4.83 2.55
N LEU A 57 -5.15 -4.35 1.37
CA LEU A 57 -4.13 -4.98 0.54
C LEU A 57 -2.77 -4.79 1.22
N LEU A 58 -2.03 -5.88 1.41
CA LEU A 58 -0.69 -5.81 2.01
C LEU A 58 0.33 -5.27 1.01
N CYS A 59 1.24 -4.43 1.48
CA CYS A 59 2.45 -4.07 0.75
C CYS A 59 3.61 -3.82 1.72
N PHE A 60 4.84 -3.86 1.19
CA PHE A 60 6.04 -3.77 2.01
C PHE A 60 7.04 -2.77 1.43
N THR A 61 7.74 -2.06 2.31
CA THR A 61 8.83 -1.14 1.94
C THR A 61 10.16 -1.88 1.74
N GLY A 62 10.29 -3.10 2.27
CA GLY A 62 11.51 -3.90 2.22
C GLY A 62 11.26 -5.41 2.22
N ILE A 63 12.25 -6.16 1.70
CA ILE A 63 12.20 -7.63 1.64
C ILE A 63 12.24 -8.24 3.04
N ASP A 64 12.96 -7.62 3.97
CA ASP A 64 13.03 -8.01 5.37
C ASP A 64 11.65 -8.00 6.04
N SER A 65 10.86 -6.92 5.86
CA SER A 65 9.50 -6.86 6.41
C SER A 65 8.56 -7.85 5.72
N LEU A 66 8.71 -8.08 4.41
CA LEU A 66 7.92 -9.07 3.68
C LEU A 66 8.20 -10.49 4.16
N GLN A 67 9.48 -10.85 4.33
CA GLN A 67 9.90 -12.17 4.78
C GLN A 67 9.57 -12.42 6.25
N ALA A 68 9.60 -11.37 7.08
CA ALA A 68 9.14 -11.44 8.47
C ALA A 68 7.64 -11.75 8.56
N TRP A 69 6.85 -11.24 7.62
CA TRP A 69 5.43 -11.57 7.52
C TRP A 69 5.21 -12.99 6.97
N ASP A 70 5.69 -13.31 5.77
CA ASP A 70 5.63 -14.66 5.20
C ASP A 70 6.77 -14.91 4.21
N ALA A 71 7.73 -15.76 4.58
CA ALA A 71 8.88 -16.11 3.77
C ALA A 71 8.54 -16.85 2.45
N ARG A 72 7.30 -17.33 2.29
CA ARG A 72 6.83 -18.00 1.05
C ARG A 72 6.34 -17.00 0.00
N ALA A 73 6.08 -15.75 0.40
CA ALA A 73 5.58 -14.73 -0.52
C ALA A 73 6.65 -14.32 -1.54
N ARG A 74 6.23 -14.19 -2.79
CA ARG A 74 7.09 -13.66 -3.86
C ARG A 74 6.89 -12.14 -3.95
N PRO A 75 7.97 -11.34 -3.97
CA PRO A 75 7.86 -9.90 -4.10
C PRO A 75 7.54 -9.49 -5.54
N VAL A 76 6.49 -8.68 -5.72
CA VAL A 76 6.21 -7.98 -6.98
C VAL A 76 6.40 -6.47 -6.76
N PRO A 77 7.40 -5.84 -7.40
CA PRO A 77 7.64 -4.41 -7.23
C PRO A 77 6.59 -3.57 -7.97
N GLY A 78 6.12 -2.50 -7.35
CA GLY A 78 5.17 -1.53 -7.92
C GLY A 78 5.38 -0.12 -7.38
N THR A 79 4.89 0.90 -8.10
CA THR A 79 4.74 2.24 -7.53
C THR A 79 3.57 2.26 -6.53
N LEU A 80 3.49 3.31 -5.71
CA LEU A 80 2.34 3.46 -4.83
C LEU A 80 1.03 3.63 -5.62
N ASP A 81 1.07 4.28 -6.79
CA ASP A 81 -0.05 4.38 -7.73
C ASP A 81 -0.48 3.02 -8.31
N ASP A 82 0.47 2.17 -8.72
CA ASP A 82 0.20 0.81 -9.20
C ASP A 82 -0.51 -0.02 -8.10
N LEU A 83 0.05 0.01 -6.88
CA LEU A 83 -0.52 -0.75 -5.77
C LEU A 83 -1.90 -0.23 -5.35
N ALA A 84 -2.10 1.09 -5.36
CA ALA A 84 -3.40 1.70 -5.07
C ALA A 84 -4.46 1.31 -6.11
N ALA A 85 -4.09 1.16 -7.39
CA ALA A 85 -4.99 0.65 -8.43
C ALA A 85 -5.40 -0.82 -8.17
N THR A 86 -4.49 -1.65 -7.66
CA THR A 86 -4.79 -3.05 -7.31
C THR A 86 -5.69 -3.20 -6.07
N VAL A 87 -5.81 -2.18 -5.20
CA VAL A 87 -6.61 -2.28 -3.96
C VAL A 87 -8.05 -2.69 -4.26
N GLU A 88 -8.70 -2.00 -5.21
CA GLU A 88 -10.09 -2.29 -5.58
C GLU A 88 -10.22 -3.66 -6.27
N GLU A 89 -9.30 -3.99 -7.18
CA GLU A 89 -9.27 -5.29 -7.87
C GLU A 89 -9.10 -6.46 -6.90
N ALA A 90 -8.35 -6.25 -5.81
CA ALA A 90 -8.15 -7.23 -4.74
C ALA A 90 -9.32 -7.28 -3.74
N GLY A 91 -10.37 -6.47 -3.90
CA GLY A 91 -11.50 -6.42 -2.97
C GLY A 91 -11.18 -5.78 -1.63
N ALA A 92 -10.14 -4.94 -1.57
CA ALA A 92 -9.75 -4.17 -0.40
C ALA A 92 -10.19 -2.70 -0.55
N SER A 93 -10.07 -1.92 0.54
CA SER A 93 -10.37 -0.48 0.54
C SER A 93 -9.16 0.38 0.94
N SER A 94 -8.09 -0.24 1.43
CA SER A 94 -6.91 0.43 1.95
C SER A 94 -5.64 -0.36 1.64
N LEU A 95 -4.47 0.26 1.82
CA LEU A 95 -3.17 -0.43 1.85
C LEU A 95 -2.70 -0.56 3.29
N LEU A 96 -2.18 -1.72 3.66
CA LEU A 96 -1.47 -1.95 4.92
C LEU A 96 0.01 -2.19 4.62
N VAL A 97 0.83 -1.22 4.99
CA VAL A 97 2.28 -1.18 4.78
C VAL A 97 2.98 -1.83 5.97
N ASP A 98 3.89 -2.77 5.70
CA ASP A 98 4.81 -3.38 6.68
C ASP A 98 4.12 -3.95 7.93
N VAL A 99 3.10 -4.81 7.75
CA VAL A 99 2.32 -5.41 8.86
C VAL A 99 3.16 -6.13 9.91
N ALA A 100 4.26 -6.78 9.51
CA ALA A 100 5.22 -7.44 10.40
C ALA A 100 6.46 -6.57 10.69
N GLY A 101 6.49 -5.33 10.18
CA GLY A 101 7.58 -4.39 10.37
C GLY A 101 7.46 -3.63 11.69
N PRO A 102 8.50 -2.86 12.07
CA PRO A 102 8.52 -2.13 13.34
C PRO A 102 7.49 -1.01 13.42
N VAL A 103 7.00 -0.52 12.28
CA VAL A 103 6.02 0.57 12.18
C VAL A 103 5.01 0.24 11.07
N PRO A 104 3.98 -0.57 11.37
CA PRO A 104 2.90 -0.81 10.42
C PRO A 104 2.09 0.47 10.20
N MET A 105 1.66 0.70 8.96
CA MET A 105 0.93 1.91 8.58
C MET A 105 -0.19 1.60 7.59
N VAL A 106 -1.38 2.15 7.83
CA VAL A 106 -2.51 2.04 6.90
C VAL A 106 -2.60 3.30 6.04
N ILE A 107 -2.64 3.16 4.72
CA ILE A 107 -3.05 4.23 3.81
C ILE A 107 -4.54 4.06 3.54
N GLY A 108 -5.34 4.96 4.09
CA GLY A 108 -6.79 4.86 4.08
C GLY A 108 -7.44 5.13 2.70
N PRO A 109 -8.75 4.81 2.56
CA PRO A 109 -9.48 4.86 1.29
C PRO A 109 -9.40 6.22 0.57
N ASP A 110 -9.48 7.33 1.32
CA ASP A 110 -9.44 8.67 0.74
C ASP A 110 -8.15 8.94 -0.04
N LEU A 111 -7.00 8.48 0.46
CA LEU A 111 -5.73 8.62 -0.25
C LEU A 111 -5.61 7.58 -1.35
N VAL A 112 -6.01 6.32 -1.10
CA VAL A 112 -5.99 5.25 -2.11
C VAL A 112 -6.74 5.67 -3.36
N VAL A 113 -7.93 6.28 -3.23
CA VAL A 113 -8.73 6.75 -4.38
C VAL A 113 -8.02 7.84 -5.20
N GLN A 114 -7.18 8.68 -4.57
CA GLN A 114 -6.41 9.68 -5.31
C GLN A 114 -5.21 9.01 -6.01
N LEU A 115 -4.48 8.17 -5.27
CA LEU A 115 -3.30 7.44 -5.73
C LEU A 115 -3.64 6.51 -6.91
N SER A 116 -4.77 5.80 -6.85
CA SER A 116 -5.23 4.89 -7.92
C SER A 116 -5.56 5.60 -9.22
N ARG A 117 -5.81 6.93 -9.17
CA ARG A 117 -5.98 7.77 -10.36
C ARG A 117 -4.67 8.37 -10.85
N GLY A 118 -3.52 7.88 -10.38
CA GLY A 118 -2.19 8.37 -10.75
C GLY A 118 -1.81 9.70 -10.11
N ARG A 119 -2.57 10.19 -9.12
CA ARG A 119 -2.24 11.44 -8.41
C ARG A 119 -1.27 11.14 -7.28
N ARG A 120 -0.16 11.88 -7.24
CA ARG A 120 0.89 11.71 -6.23
C ARG A 120 0.81 12.80 -5.17
N LEU A 121 0.85 12.43 -3.91
CA LEU A 121 0.91 13.38 -2.82
C LEU A 121 2.29 14.06 -2.80
N VAL A 122 2.33 15.37 -2.69
CA VAL A 122 3.55 16.16 -2.58
C VAL A 122 3.48 17.12 -1.39
N ARG A 123 4.63 17.39 -0.78
CA ARG A 123 4.77 18.43 0.25
C ARG A 123 5.03 19.79 -0.40
N LEU A 124 4.31 20.79 0.06
CA LEU A 124 4.40 22.20 -0.35
C LEU A 124 5.01 23.03 0.79
N SER A 125 5.34 24.29 0.53
CA SER A 125 5.88 25.20 1.56
C SER A 125 4.89 25.49 2.71
N ASP A 126 3.60 25.40 2.43
CA ASP A 126 2.49 25.75 3.33
C ASP A 126 1.52 24.58 3.57
N GLY A 127 1.87 23.35 3.15
CA GLY A 127 1.02 22.18 3.35
C GLY A 127 1.32 21.04 2.39
N TYR A 128 0.27 20.44 1.84
CA TYR A 128 0.34 19.29 0.93
C TYR A 128 -0.58 19.51 -0.27
N GLY A 129 -0.22 18.92 -1.41
CA GLY A 129 -1.00 18.98 -2.64
C GLY A 129 -0.91 17.70 -3.45
N TRP A 130 -1.67 17.64 -4.54
CA TRP A 130 -1.64 16.55 -5.50
C TRP A 130 -0.89 16.98 -6.75
N LEU A 131 0.10 16.18 -7.14
CA LEU A 131 0.72 16.24 -8.45
C LEU A 131 0.00 15.25 -9.37
N GLU A 132 -0.47 15.74 -10.50
CA GLU A 132 -1.07 14.94 -11.56
C GLU A 132 -0.35 15.24 -12.86
N VAL A 133 0.05 14.20 -13.60
CA VAL A 133 0.59 14.37 -14.94
C VAL A 133 -0.60 14.31 -15.89
N THR A 134 -1.16 15.46 -16.23
CA THR A 134 -2.12 15.54 -17.32
C THR A 134 -1.39 15.16 -18.61
N PRO A 135 -1.89 14.21 -19.41
CA PRO A 135 -1.35 13.99 -20.74
C PRO A 135 -1.37 15.33 -21.47
N GLY A 136 -0.21 15.89 -21.77
CA GLY A 136 -0.13 17.13 -22.53
C GLY A 136 -0.75 16.89 -23.90
N ASP A 137 -1.58 17.83 -24.37
CA ASP A 137 -1.96 17.91 -25.77
C ASP A 137 -0.69 17.71 -26.61
N GLN A 138 -0.65 16.60 -27.33
CA GLN A 138 0.37 16.34 -28.33
C GLN A 138 0.10 17.37 -29.45
N VAL A 139 0.75 18.53 -29.36
CA VAL A 139 0.84 19.51 -30.45
C VAL A 139 1.75 19.01 -31.56
#